data_AF-A0A9D5VYF4-F1
#
_entry.id   AF-A0A9D5VYF4-F1
#
_cell.length_a   1.000
_cell.length_b   1.000
_cell.length_c   1.000
_cell.angle_alpha   90.00
_cell.angle_beta   90.00
_cell.angle_gamma   90.00
#
_symmetry.space_group_name_H-M   'P 1'
#
loop_
_entity.id
_entity.type
_entity.pdbx_description
1 polymer ?
#
loop_
_entity_poly.entity_id
_entity_poly.type
_entity_poly.pdbx_seq_one_letter_code
_entity_poly.pdbx_strand_id
1 'polypeptide(L)' 'MKYTIMFKPLSTRQLKTFSSNEKVRIMVKIEALADNLSGDIKRLTNFMPEYRLKVGDYRVLF' A
#
# COMPACT_ATOMS: atom_id res chain seq x y z
N MET A 1 2.31 -15.53 -8.66
CA MET A 1 2.67 -14.39 -9.54
C MET A 1 3.28 -13.32 -8.67
N LYS A 2 4.49 -12.86 -9.02
CA LYS A 2 5.17 -11.75 -8.32
C LYS A 2 5.03 -10.48 -9.13
N TYR A 3 4.65 -9.39 -8.48
CA TYR A 3 4.50 -8.07 -9.07
C TYR A 3 5.64 -7.15 -8.68
N THR A 4 6.03 -6.25 -9.58
CA THR A 4 7.00 -5.19 -9.29
C THR A 4 6.29 -4.00 -8.66
N ILE A 5 6.76 -3.54 -7.51
CA ILE A 5 6.21 -2.37 -6.81
C ILE A 5 6.91 -1.11 -7.32
N MET A 6 6.11 -0.10 -7.68
CA MET A 6 6.61 1.25 -7.97
C MET A 6 5.91 2.27 -7.07
N PHE A 7 6.68 3.21 -6.54
CA PHE A 7 6.18 4.26 -5.66
C PHE A 7 6.08 5.60 -6.39
N LYS A 8 4.97 6.31 -6.20
CA LYS A 8 4.87 7.70 -6.65
C LYS A 8 5.76 8.60 -5.76
N PRO A 9 6.31 9.70 -6.27
CA PRO A 9 7.06 10.65 -5.45
C PRO A 9 6.26 11.20 -4.27
N LEU A 10 4.94 11.33 -4.42
CA LEU A 10 4.05 11.76 -3.34
C LEU A 10 3.94 10.71 -2.23
N SER A 11 3.86 9.41 -2.57
CA SER A 11 3.75 8.36 -1.55
C SER A 11 5.04 8.23 -0.74
N THR A 12 6.21 8.47 -1.34
CA THR A 12 7.47 8.46 -0.58
C THR A 12 7.57 9.66 0.38
N ARG A 13 7.06 10.82 -0.01
CA ARG A 13 6.96 12.00 0.88
C ARG A 13 5.98 11.76 2.03
N GLN A 14 4.82 11.19 1.76
CA GLN A 14 3.83 10.84 2.79
C GLN A 14 4.37 9.76 3.74
N LEU A 15 5.03 8.74 3.22
CA LEU A 15 5.61 7.70 4.06
C LEU A 15 6.60 8.29 5.08
N LYS A 16 7.35 9.34 4.73
CA LYS A 16 8.29 10.01 5.64
C LYS A 16 7.62 10.64 6.86
N THR A 17 6.35 11.07 6.76
CA THR A 17 5.63 11.73 7.87
C THR A 17 5.13 10.75 8.93
N PHE A 18 5.09 9.45 8.64
CA PHE A 18 4.65 8.45 9.59
C PHE A 18 5.73 8.09 10.62
N SER A 19 5.31 7.54 11.75
CA SER A 19 6.22 6.99 12.75
C SER A 19 6.99 5.78 12.19
N SER A 20 8.13 5.43 12.80
CA SER A 20 8.94 4.28 12.38
C SER A 20 8.15 2.98 12.39
N ASN A 21 7.28 2.77 13.38
CA ASN A 21 6.48 1.55 13.51
C ASN A 21 5.45 1.43 12.38
N GLU A 22 4.80 2.54 12.02
CA GLU A 22 3.82 2.59 10.93
C GLU A 22 4.50 2.35 9.58
N LYS A 23 5.67 2.96 9.35
CA LYS A 23 6.47 2.74 8.13
C LYS A 23 6.78 1.26 7.94
N VAL A 24 7.29 0.59 8.98
CA VAL A 24 7.63 -0.83 8.92
C VAL A 24 6.38 -1.66 8.62
N ARG A 25 5.27 -1.40 9.34
CA ARG A 25 4.02 -2.15 9.12
C ARG A 25 3.48 -2.00 7.70
N ILE A 26 3.54 -0.79 7.14
CA ILE A 26 3.12 -0.49 5.77
C ILE A 26 4.02 -1.20 4.77
N MET A 27 5.34 -1.13 4.91
CA MET A 27 6.26 -1.75 3.96
C MET A 27 6.13 -3.29 3.95
N VAL A 28 6.04 -3.93 5.11
CA VAL A 28 5.83 -5.39 5.19
C VAL A 28 4.55 -5.81 4.47
N LYS A 29 3.47 -5.02 4.60
CA LYS A 29 2.20 -5.30 3.91
C LYS A 29 2.28 -5.06 2.40
N ILE A 30 3.04 -4.06 1.96
CA ILE A 30 3.29 -3.81 0.53
C ILE A 30 4.15 -4.92 -0.08
N GLU A 31 5.16 -5.42 0.63
CA GLU A 31 5.96 -6.56 0.16
C GLU A 31 5.13 -7.84 0.04
N ALA A 32 4.25 -8.10 1.00
CA ALA A 32 3.32 -9.22 0.90
C ALA A 32 2.33 -9.06 -0.27
N LEU A 33 1.87 -7.82 -0.54
CA LEU A 33 1.01 -7.52 -1.67
C LEU A 33 1.66 -7.87 -3.02
N ALA A 34 2.99 -7.73 -3.15
CA ALA A 34 3.70 -8.10 -4.37
C ALA A 34 3.59 -9.58 -4.70
N ASP A 35 3.31 -10.44 -3.72
CA ASP A 35 3.05 -11.85 -3.94
C ASP A 35 1.54 -12.10 -4.06
N ASN A 36 1.09 -12.37 -5.29
CA ASN A 36 -0.30 -12.70 -5.63
C ASN A 36 -1.38 -11.68 -5.19
N LEU A 37 -1.03 -10.40 -5.01
CA LEU A 37 -1.97 -9.40 -4.47
C LEU A 37 -2.57 -9.85 -3.15
N SER A 38 -1.75 -10.36 -2.23
CA SER A 38 -2.24 -10.84 -0.94
C SER A 38 -2.54 -9.69 0.04
N GLY A 39 -3.56 -9.88 0.89
CA GLY A 39 -3.91 -8.94 1.96
C GLY A 39 -5.39 -8.52 1.98
N ASP A 40 -5.70 -7.54 2.83
CA ASP A 40 -7.05 -6.94 2.91
C ASP A 40 -7.21 -5.88 1.81
N ILE A 41 -7.55 -6.38 0.62
CA ILE A 41 -7.69 -5.58 -0.60
C ILE A 41 -9.17 -5.40 -0.93
N LYS A 42 -9.53 -4.16 -1.29
CA LYS A 42 -10.84 -3.86 -1.85
C LYS A 42 -10.70 -3.05 -3.13
N ARG A 43 -11.47 -3.43 -4.15
CA ARG A 43 -11.69 -2.61 -5.33
C ARG A 43 -12.60 -1.43 -4.97
N LEU A 44 -12.21 -0.25 -5.42
CA LEU A 44 -12.95 1.00 -5.30
C LEU A 44 -13.73 1.22 -6.60
N THR A 45 -14.97 1.65 -6.48
CA THR A 45 -15.79 2.06 -7.64
C THR A 45 -15.64 3.56 -7.86
N ASN A 46 -15.57 3.99 -9.13
CA ASN A 46 -15.48 5.41 -9.53
C ASN A 46 -14.31 6.19 -8.91
N PHE A 47 -13.18 5.52 -8.64
CA PHE A 47 -11.99 6.14 -8.08
C PHE A 47 -10.73 5.62 -8.78
N MET A 48 -9.79 6.51 -9.12
CA MET A 48 -8.46 6.13 -9.56
C MET A 48 -7.42 6.54 -8.52
N PRO A 49 -6.59 5.61 -8.03
CA PRO A 49 -6.46 4.21 -8.44
C PRO A 49 -7.56 3.28 -7.91
N GLU A 50 -7.80 2.17 -8.60
CA GLU A 50 -8.98 1.31 -8.38
C GLU A 50 -8.88 0.37 -7.17
N TYR A 51 -7.72 0.22 -6.52
CA TYR A 51 -7.57 -0.69 -5.40
C TYR A 51 -7.06 0.00 -4.14
N ARG A 52 -7.42 -0.57 -2.99
CA ARG A 52 -6.85 -0.21 -1.70
C ARG A 52 -6.41 -1.45 -0.94
N LEU A 53 -5.30 -1.35 -0.23
CA LEU A 53 -4.85 -2.29 0.79
C LEU A 53 -5.04 -1.64 2.17
N LYS A 54 -5.71 -2.33 3.10
CA LYS A 54 -5.87 -1.87 4.48
C LYS A 54 -4.66 -2.28 5.33
N VAL A 55 -4.06 -1.32 6.03
CA VAL A 55 -2.95 -1.54 6.95
C VAL A 55 -3.22 -0.81 8.27
N GLY A 56 -3.88 -1.50 9.21
CA GLY A 56 -4.33 -0.87 10.45
C GLY A 56 -5.28 0.29 10.15
N ASP A 57 -4.91 1.49 10.58
CA ASP A 57 -5.66 2.73 10.36
C ASP A 57 -5.42 3.37 8.98
N TYR A 58 -4.36 2.94 8.29
CA TYR A 58 -3.94 3.49 7.00
C TYR A 58 -4.45 2.66 5.82
N ARG A 59 -4.50 3.31 4.65
CA ARG A 59 -4.89 2.71 3.37
C ARG A 59 -3.82 3.04 2.34
N VAL A 60 -3.31 2.01 1.67
CA VAL A 60 -2.41 2.15 0.52
C VAL A 60 -3.26 2.05 -0.75
N LEU A 61 -3.26 3.08 -1.57
CA LEU A 61 -4.02 3.15 -2.82
C LEU A 61 -3.10 2.78 -3.98
N PHE A 62 -3.49 1.82 -4.81
CA PHE A 62 -2.69 1.30 -5.92
C PHE A 62 -3.55 0.80 -7.09
#